data_AF-A0A2D9S7K3-F1
#
_entry.id   AF-A0A2D9S7K3-F1
#
_cell.length_a   1.000
_cell.length_b   1.000
_cell.length_c   1.000
_cell.angle_alpha   90.00
_cell.angle_beta   90.00
_cell.angle_gamma   90.00
#
_symmetry.space_group_name_H-M   'P 1'
#
loop_
_entity.id
_entity.type
_entity.pdbx_description
1 polymer ?
#
loop_
_entity_poly.entity_id
_entity_poly.type
_entity_poly.pdbx_seq_one_letter_code
_entity_poly.pdbx_strand_id
1 'polypeptide(L)'
;GMLIGSSANALVLIHGETIPSEFVPSRPFRVNAGAVHAYCLMADGSTKYLSELTAGDQVAIANSSNEIRSATIGRLKIERRPFLLVQFQWNNQSAQVLLQQAETVRFINHEGNISVTSIQSGDKIAVRFSSGMRHIGRELAGEMDER
;
A
#
# COMPACT_ATOMS: atom_id res chain seq x y z
N GLY A 1 2.49 -1.57 -8.33
CA GLY A 1 2.76 -1.51 -6.89
C GLY A 1 1.76 -2.36 -6.13
N MET A 2 1.73 -2.25 -4.81
CA MET A 2 0.70 -2.87 -3.95
C MET A 2 -0.20 -1.80 -3.36
N LEU A 3 -1.48 -2.14 -3.17
CA LEU A 3 -2.45 -1.30 -2.48
C LEU A 3 -2.43 -1.64 -0.99
N ILE A 4 -2.06 -0.66 -0.16
CA ILE A 4 -1.82 -0.85 1.27
C ILE A 4 -2.35 0.34 2.07
N GLY A 5 -2.92 0.12 3.25
CA GLY A 5 -3.38 1.19 4.13
C GLY A 5 -3.58 0.71 5.57
N SER A 6 -3.68 1.64 6.52
CA SER A 6 -4.03 1.27 7.91
C SER A 6 -5.51 0.90 8.06
N SER A 7 -6.33 1.26 7.07
CA SER A 7 -7.73 0.87 6.92
C SER A 7 -7.88 -0.12 5.77
N ALA A 8 -8.71 -1.14 5.96
CA ALA A 8 -9.02 -2.09 4.90
C ALA A 8 -9.78 -1.46 3.72
N ASN A 9 -10.42 -0.32 3.96
CA ASN A 9 -11.26 0.40 3.00
C ASN A 9 -10.59 1.60 2.36
N ALA A 10 -9.41 2.00 2.84
CA ALA A 10 -8.67 3.12 2.30
C ALA A 10 -7.20 2.76 2.14
N LEU A 11 -6.87 2.34 0.91
CA LEU A 11 -5.54 1.85 0.54
C LEU A 11 -4.85 2.88 -0.36
N VAL A 12 -3.54 3.02 -0.23
CA VAL A 12 -2.70 3.81 -1.11
C VAL A 12 -1.82 2.90 -1.96
N LEU A 13 -1.57 3.30 -3.21
CA LEU A 13 -0.73 2.56 -4.13
C LEU A 13 0.76 2.85 -3.89
N ILE A 14 1.47 1.87 -3.33
CA ILE A 14 2.91 1.92 -3.09
C ILE A 14 3.63 1.30 -4.29
N HIS A 15 4.54 2.06 -4.88
CA HIS A 15 5.34 1.65 -6.03
C HIS A 15 6.21 0.43 -5.69
N GLY A 16 6.38 -0.48 -6.66
CA GLY A 16 7.36 -1.57 -6.49
C GLY A 16 8.74 -1.04 -6.84
N GLU A 17 9.73 -1.18 -5.97
CA GLU A 17 11.09 -0.62 -6.04
C GLU A 17 11.92 -1.09 -7.25
N THR A 18 11.44 -0.76 -8.45
CA THR A 18 11.99 -1.12 -9.76
C THR A 18 12.71 0.07 -10.41
N ILE A 19 12.57 1.27 -9.85
CA ILE A 19 13.26 2.47 -10.31
C ILE A 19 14.66 2.51 -9.67
N PRO A 20 15.73 2.68 -10.45
CA PRO A 20 17.08 2.84 -9.93
C PRO A 20 17.17 3.99 -8.92
N SER A 21 18.02 3.84 -7.92
CA SER A 21 18.41 4.93 -7.03
C SER A 21 19.93 5.02 -6.99
N GLU A 22 20.47 6.16 -6.55
CA GLU A 22 21.92 6.35 -6.42
C GLU A 22 22.56 5.34 -5.46
N PHE A 23 21.80 4.87 -4.47
CA PHE A 23 22.30 4.02 -3.38
C PHE A 23 21.95 2.53 -3.53
N VAL A 24 20.93 2.20 -4.33
CA VAL A 24 20.40 0.83 -4.42
C VAL A 24 20.07 0.46 -5.87
N PRO A 25 20.62 -0.66 -6.39
CA PRO A 25 20.25 -1.17 -7.71
C PRO A 25 18.79 -1.63 -7.73
N SER A 26 18.13 -1.47 -8.89
CA SER A 26 16.75 -1.91 -9.07
C SER A 26 16.61 -3.43 -8.89
N ARG A 27 15.47 -3.85 -8.35
CA ARG A 27 15.09 -5.27 -8.26
C ARG A 27 13.99 -5.56 -9.29
N PRO A 28 13.88 -6.81 -9.81
CA PRO A 28 12.83 -7.15 -10.75
C PRO A 28 11.42 -6.82 -10.22
N PHE A 29 11.18 -7.11 -8.93
CA PHE A 29 10.00 -6.67 -8.20
C PHE A 29 10.20 -6.82 -6.68
N ARG A 30 10.08 -5.72 -5.93
CA ARG A 30 10.10 -5.66 -4.46
C ARG A 30 9.18 -4.53 -4.04
N VAL A 31 8.45 -4.66 -2.94
CA VAL A 31 7.66 -3.56 -2.37
C VAL A 31 8.04 -3.41 -0.91
N ASN A 32 8.37 -2.19 -0.48
CA ASN A 32 8.35 -1.87 0.95
C ASN A 32 6.89 -1.68 1.34
N ALA A 33 6.32 -2.73 1.95
CA ALA A 33 4.89 -2.79 2.19
C ALA A 33 4.45 -1.90 3.37
N GLY A 34 5.35 -1.40 4.22
CA GLY A 34 4.97 -0.59 5.39
C GLY A 34 4.83 -1.40 6.67
N ALA A 35 4.01 -0.90 7.60
CA ALA A 35 3.93 -1.42 8.97
C ALA A 35 3.10 -2.71 9.07
N VAL A 36 3.45 -3.59 10.00
CA VAL A 36 2.85 -4.94 10.13
C VAL A 36 1.34 -4.94 10.34
N HIS A 37 0.76 -3.87 10.89
CA HIS A 37 -0.69 -3.73 11.10
C HIS A 37 -1.44 -3.24 9.86
N ALA A 38 -0.76 -2.83 8.80
CA ALA A 38 -1.42 -2.35 7.60
C ALA A 38 -2.12 -3.50 6.87
N TYR A 39 -3.21 -3.19 6.19
CA TYR A 39 -3.89 -4.08 5.27
C TYR A 39 -3.27 -3.98 3.87
N CYS A 40 -3.21 -5.09 3.15
CA CYS A 40 -2.98 -5.11 1.71
C CYS A 40 -4.16 -5.73 0.95
N LEU A 41 -4.34 -5.33 -0.31
CA LEU A 41 -5.29 -5.99 -1.21
C LEU A 41 -4.75 -7.35 -1.70
N MET A 42 -5.53 -8.40 -1.50
CA MET A 42 -5.25 -9.76 -1.98
C MET A 42 -5.71 -9.93 -3.43
N ALA A 43 -5.19 -10.95 -4.12
CA ALA A 43 -5.53 -11.21 -5.53
C ALA A 43 -7.01 -11.53 -5.75
N ASP A 44 -7.71 -12.04 -4.73
CA ASP A 44 -9.14 -12.36 -4.75
C ASP A 44 -10.05 -11.17 -4.38
N GLY A 45 -9.48 -9.99 -4.15
CA GLY A 45 -10.20 -8.77 -3.77
C GLY A 45 -10.45 -8.60 -2.26
N SER A 46 -10.13 -9.62 -1.45
CA SER A 46 -10.11 -9.48 0.01
C SER A 46 -8.94 -8.59 0.47
N THR A 47 -8.93 -8.18 1.73
CA THR A 47 -7.76 -7.55 2.36
C THR A 47 -7.20 -8.44 3.45
N LYS A 48 -5.90 -8.32 3.71
CA LYS A 48 -5.23 -9.12 4.75
C LYS A 48 -4.19 -8.26 5.46
N TYR A 49 -3.96 -8.50 6.74
CA TYR A 49 -2.90 -7.80 7.45
C TYR A 49 -1.53 -8.23 6.91
N LEU A 50 -0.60 -7.27 6.80
CA LEU A 50 0.78 -7.57 6.39
C LEU A 50 1.47 -8.56 7.34
N SER A 51 1.13 -8.54 8.63
CA SER A 51 1.60 -9.50 9.64
C SER A 51 1.16 -10.94 9.39
N GLU A 52 0.07 -11.15 8.66
CA GLU A 52 -0.51 -12.48 8.40
C GLU A 52 -0.06 -13.06 7.06
N LEU A 53 0.66 -12.29 6.25
CA LEU A 53 1.13 -12.73 4.95
C LEU A 53 2.24 -13.79 5.09
N THR A 54 2.18 -14.79 4.20
CA THR A 54 3.20 -15.83 4.09
C THR A 54 3.69 -15.97 2.66
N ALA A 55 4.86 -16.60 2.47
CA ALA A 55 5.31 -16.95 1.12
C ALA A 55 4.32 -17.92 0.48
N GLY A 56 3.98 -17.68 -0.79
CA GLY A 56 2.93 -18.40 -1.50
C GLY A 56 1.57 -17.67 -1.54
N ASP A 57 1.32 -16.71 -0.65
CA ASP A 57 0.10 -15.89 -0.73
C ASP A 57 0.04 -15.12 -2.07
N GLN A 58 -1.15 -14.99 -2.64
CA GLN A 58 -1.39 -14.23 -3.86
C GLN A 58 -1.96 -12.84 -3.54
N VAL A 59 -1.20 -11.80 -3.90
CA VAL A 59 -1.56 -10.41 -3.67
C VAL A 59 -1.93 -9.69 -4.96
N ALA A 60 -2.74 -8.64 -4.84
CA ALA A 60 -3.06 -7.77 -5.96
C ALA A 60 -1.91 -6.79 -6.22
N ILE A 61 -1.45 -6.77 -7.47
CA ILE A 61 -0.51 -5.76 -7.98
C ILE A 61 -1.28 -4.84 -8.92
N ALA A 62 -1.23 -3.54 -8.63
CA ALA A 62 -1.93 -2.51 -9.39
C ALA A 62 -0.96 -1.56 -10.12
N ASN A 63 -1.40 -0.93 -11.21
CA ASN A 63 -0.68 0.15 -11.88
C ASN A 63 -1.45 1.48 -11.83
N SER A 64 -0.86 2.53 -12.40
CA SER A 64 -1.45 3.88 -12.48
C SER A 64 -2.72 3.94 -13.34
N SER A 65 -2.92 2.96 -14.23
CA SER A 65 -4.12 2.82 -15.09
C SER A 65 -5.24 2.04 -14.41
N ASN A 66 -5.11 1.75 -13.10
CA ASN A 66 -6.06 0.97 -12.30
C ASN A 66 -6.22 -0.50 -12.75
N GLU A 67 -5.29 -1.02 -13.57
CA GLU A 67 -5.25 -2.44 -13.91
C GLU A 67 -4.70 -3.23 -12.74
N ILE A 68 -5.31 -4.38 -12.45
CA ILE A 68 -4.94 -5.25 -11.35
C ILE A 68 -4.61 -6.64 -11.90
N ARG A 69 -3.50 -7.21 -11.43
CA ARG A 69 -3.13 -8.61 -11.66
C ARG A 69 -2.65 -9.26 -10.37
N SER A 70 -2.62 -10.59 -10.34
CA SER A 70 -2.04 -11.33 -9.23
C SER A 70 -0.52 -11.39 -9.30
N ALA A 71 0.11 -11.48 -8.12
CA ALA A 71 1.50 -11.92 -7.95
C ALA A 71 1.61 -12.81 -6.72
N THR A 72 2.52 -13.79 -6.76
CA THR A 72 2.80 -14.67 -5.63
C THR A 72 3.94 -14.11 -4.79
N ILE A 73 3.78 -14.07 -3.48
CA ILE A 73 4.84 -13.65 -2.57
C ILE A 73 5.94 -14.71 -2.54
N GLY A 74 7.14 -14.37 -3.01
CA GLY A 74 8.30 -15.27 -2.92
C GLY A 74 8.95 -15.26 -1.52
N ARG A 75 9.01 -14.10 -0.87
CA ARG A 75 9.63 -13.93 0.45
C ARG A 75 9.10 -12.68 1.15
N LEU A 76 8.96 -12.75 2.46
CA LEU A 76 8.76 -11.60 3.34
C LEU A 76 10.02 -11.30 4.14
N LYS A 77 10.27 -10.01 4.39
CA LYS A 77 11.35 -9.54 5.25
C LYS A 77 10.78 -8.46 6.17
N ILE A 78 10.91 -8.69 7.47
CA ILE A 78 10.51 -7.74 8.51
C ILE A 78 11.79 -7.17 9.11
N GLU A 79 11.86 -5.84 9.19
CA GLU A 79 12.98 -5.13 9.80
C GLU A 79 12.48 -3.99 10.69
N ARG A 80 13.30 -3.60 11.68
CA ARG A 80 13.01 -2.45 12.55
C ARG A 80 13.65 -1.20 11.96
N ARG A 81 12.81 -0.21 11.65
CA ARG A 81 13.20 1.05 11.01
C ARG A 81 12.29 2.18 11.52
N PRO A 82 12.72 3.44 11.43
CA PRO A 82 11.82 4.58 11.59
C PRO A 82 10.71 4.56 10.54
N PHE A 83 9.52 4.99 10.95
CA PHE A 83 8.34 5.11 10.10
C PHE A 83 7.90 6.57 10.00
N LEU A 84 7.30 6.92 8.88
CA LEU A 84 6.54 8.14 8.67
C LEU A 84 5.05 7.78 8.64
N LEU A 85 4.25 8.58 9.34
CA LEU A 85 2.79 8.56 9.22
C LEU A 85 2.40 9.49 8.08
N VAL A 86 1.77 8.93 7.04
CA VAL A 86 1.21 9.71 5.93
C VAL A 86 -0.30 9.64 6.00
N GLN A 87 -0.93 10.81 6.15
CA GLN A 87 -2.38 10.97 6.13
C GLN A 87 -2.82 11.44 4.74
N PHE A 88 -3.93 10.89 4.27
CA PHE A 88 -4.51 11.25 2.97
C PHE A 88 -6.04 11.28 3.08
N GLN A 89 -6.66 12.02 2.16
CA GLN A 89 -8.10 12.25 2.18
C GLN A 89 -8.69 12.10 0.77
N TRP A 90 -9.91 11.56 0.69
CA TRP A 90 -10.71 11.50 -0.54
C TRP A 90 -12.20 11.60 -0.19
N ASN A 91 -12.95 12.47 -0.88
CA ASN A 91 -14.40 12.66 -0.68
C ASN A 91 -14.83 12.69 0.79
N ASN A 92 -14.18 13.54 1.60
CA ASN A 92 -14.39 13.72 3.04
C ASN A 92 -13.97 12.54 3.94
N GLN A 93 -13.51 11.42 3.38
CA GLN A 93 -12.95 10.30 4.14
C GLN A 93 -11.45 10.51 4.34
N SER A 94 -10.99 10.46 5.59
CA SER A 94 -9.56 10.53 5.93
C SER A 94 -9.04 9.14 6.25
N ALA A 95 -7.79 8.88 5.87
CA ALA A 95 -7.12 7.62 6.13
C ALA A 95 -5.62 7.85 6.28
N GLN A 96 -4.90 6.79 6.65
CA GLN A 96 -3.47 6.88 6.89
C GLN A 96 -2.72 5.60 6.55
N VAL A 97 -1.42 5.74 6.29
CA VAL A 97 -0.49 4.62 6.15
C VAL A 97 0.79 4.92 6.93
N LEU A 98 1.34 3.91 7.60
CA LEU A 98 2.69 3.98 8.16
C LEU A 98 3.66 3.31 7.21
N LEU A 99 4.63 4.07 6.71
CA LEU A 99 5.66 3.60 5.79
C LEU A 99 7.06 3.82 6.35
N GLN A 100 7.99 2.95 5.98
CA GLN A 100 9.39 3.13 6.34
C GLN A 100 9.92 4.46 5.79
N GLN A 101 10.66 5.19 6.62
CA GLN A 101 11.36 6.40 6.20
C GLN A 101 12.56 6.01 5.31
N ALA A 102 12.32 5.87 4.00
CA ALA A 102 13.35 5.59 3.01
C ALA A 102 12.96 6.12 1.63
N GLU A 103 13.94 6.65 0.90
CA GLU A 103 13.75 7.30 -0.39
C GLU A 103 13.23 6.36 -1.49
N THR A 104 13.48 5.06 -1.33
CA THR A 104 13.01 4.02 -2.26
C THR A 104 11.53 3.69 -2.09
N VAL A 105 10.91 4.08 -0.97
CA VAL A 105 9.47 3.95 -0.74
C VAL A 105 8.78 5.11 -1.42
N ARG A 106 7.97 4.81 -2.43
CA ARG A 106 7.36 5.81 -3.29
C ARG A 106 5.87 5.56 -3.47
N PHE A 107 5.10 6.64 -3.51
CA PHE A 107 3.74 6.65 -4.00
C PHE A 107 3.74 6.86 -5.52
N ILE A 108 2.65 6.47 -6.16
CA ILE A 108 2.36 6.79 -7.56
C ILE A 108 1.48 8.04 -7.60
N ASN A 109 1.82 9.01 -8.45
CA ASN A 109 1.01 10.21 -8.71
C ASN A 109 0.81 10.40 -10.23
N HIS A 110 0.14 11.50 -10.63
CA HIS A 110 -0.09 11.80 -12.05
C HIS A 110 1.20 12.11 -12.83
N GLU A 111 2.24 12.58 -12.14
CA GLU A 111 3.53 12.98 -12.72
C GLU A 111 4.54 11.82 -12.73
N GLY A 112 4.16 10.65 -12.21
CA GLY A 112 5.03 9.48 -12.05
C GLY A 112 5.04 8.99 -10.60
N ASN A 113 6.16 9.21 -9.91
CA ASN A 113 6.37 8.68 -8.56
C ASN A 113 6.93 9.75 -7.63
N ILE A 114 6.49 9.73 -6.37
CA ILE A 114 6.96 10.64 -5.33
C ILE A 114 7.44 9.84 -4.13
N SER A 115 8.62 10.18 -3.61
CA SER A 115 9.18 9.52 -2.44
C SER A 115 8.45 9.92 -1.16
N VAL A 116 8.28 8.97 -0.23
CA VAL A 116 7.69 9.24 1.08
C VAL A 116 8.51 10.27 1.88
N THR A 117 9.82 10.37 1.64
CA THR A 117 10.68 11.34 2.31
C THR A 117 10.62 12.74 1.69
N SER A 118 9.97 12.88 0.53
CA SER A 118 9.87 14.13 -0.23
C SER A 118 8.44 14.63 -0.39
N ILE A 119 7.45 13.83 0.04
CA ILE A 119 6.04 14.20 -0.03
C ILE A 119 5.73 15.40 0.87
N GLN A 120 4.85 16.27 0.39
CA GLN A 120 4.39 17.47 1.05
C GLN A 120 2.85 17.49 1.13
N SER A 121 2.32 18.30 2.04
CA SER A 121 0.89 18.55 2.09
C SER A 121 0.40 19.17 0.77
N GLY A 122 -0.63 18.57 0.18
CA GLY A 122 -1.19 19.00 -1.11
C GLY A 122 -0.78 18.11 -2.28
N ASP A 123 0.24 17.26 -2.12
CA ASP A 123 0.61 16.28 -3.14
C ASP A 123 -0.51 15.26 -3.35
N LYS A 124 -0.76 14.93 -4.62
CA LYS A 124 -1.76 13.94 -5.01
C LYS A 124 -1.10 12.58 -5.15
N ILE A 125 -1.71 11.56 -4.58
CA ILE A 125 -1.23 10.17 -4.64
C ILE A 125 -2.39 9.25 -5.05
N ALA A 126 -2.07 8.15 -5.71
CA ALA A 126 -3.04 7.16 -6.13
C ALA A 126 -3.56 6.35 -4.94
N VAL A 127 -4.87 6.37 -4.74
CA VAL A 127 -5.58 5.72 -3.64
C VAL A 127 -6.74 4.88 -4.16
N ARG A 128 -7.14 3.89 -3.36
CA ARG A 128 -8.34 3.07 -3.57
C ARG A 128 -9.18 3.13 -2.30
N PHE A 129 -10.39 3.66 -2.45
CA PHE A 129 -11.42 3.63 -1.41
C PHE A 129 -12.48 2.58 -1.76
N SER A 130 -12.96 1.84 -0.76
CA SER A 130 -14.15 0.98 -0.86
C SER A 130 -15.18 1.33 0.21
N SER A 131 -16.46 1.30 -0.15
CA SER A 131 -17.57 1.71 0.71
C SER A 131 -18.21 0.56 1.51
N GLY A 132 -17.72 -0.68 1.37
CA GLY A 132 -18.28 -1.86 2.05
C GLY A 132 -17.71 -2.08 3.45
N MET A 133 -18.48 -2.71 4.33
CA MET A 133 -17.98 -3.24 5.61
C MET A 133 -16.97 -4.35 5.33
N ARG A 134 -15.88 -4.46 6.08
CA ARG A 134 -14.95 -5.61 5.96
C ARG A 134 -14.86 -6.37 7.27
N HIS A 135 -15.20 -7.66 7.25
CA HIS A 135 -14.98 -8.57 8.38
C HIS A 135 -13.96 -9.62 7.97
N ILE A 136 -12.76 -9.58 8.58
CA ILE A 136 -11.63 -10.45 8.23
C ILE A 136 -11.33 -10.36 6.72
N GLY A 137 -11.24 -9.12 6.21
CA GLY A 137 -10.83 -8.89 4.84
C GLY A 137 -11.89 -9.02 3.76
N ARG A 138 -13.04 -9.63 4.05
CA ARG A 138 -14.13 -9.84 3.08
C ARG A 138 -15.14 -8.70 3.13
N GLU A 139 -15.58 -8.26 1.95
CA GLU A 139 -16.61 -7.23 1.80
C GLU A 139 -17.99 -7.78 2.23
N LEU A 140 -18.67 -7.04 3.09
CA LEU A 140 -20.00 -7.27 3.61
C LEU A 140 -20.82 -5.98 3.47
N ALA A 141 -22.14 -6.11 3.38
CA ALA A 141 -23.04 -4.96 3.45
C ALA A 141 -23.16 -4.48 4.92
N GLY A 142 -22.81 -3.21 5.19
CA GLY A 142 -22.99 -2.55 6.48
C GLY A 142 -22.03 -1.37 6.71
N GLU A 143 -22.06 -0.77 7.92
CA GLU A 143 -21.26 0.40 8.31
C GLU A 143 -20.18 0.02 9.33
N MET A 144 -18.94 0.51 9.15
CA MET A 144 -17.80 0.28 10.05
C MET A 144 -17.10 1.62 10.37
N ASP A 145 -16.88 1.89 11.67
CA ASP A 145 -16.12 3.05 12.17
C ASP A 145 -14.71 2.58 12.56
N GLU A 146 -13.70 2.94 11.77
CA GLU A 146 -12.28 2.75 12.10
C GLU A 146 -11.70 4.09 12.56
N ARG A 147 -11.09 4.13 13.76
CA ARG A 147 -10.53 5.34 14.38
C ARG A 147 -9.01 5.33 14.46
#